data_AF-A0A1M2VH02-F1
#
_entry.id   AF-A0A1M2VH02-F1
#
_cell.length_a   1.000
_cell.length_b   1.000
_cell.length_c   1.000
_cell.angle_alpha   90.00
_cell.angle_beta   90.00
_cell.angle_gamma   90.00
#
_symmetry.space_group_name_H-M   'P 1'
#
loop_
_entity.id
_entity.type
_entity.pdbx_description
1 polymer ?
#
loop_
_entity_poly.entity_id
_entity_poly.type
_entity_poly.pdbx_seq_one_letter_code
_entity_poly.pdbx_strand_id
1 'polypeptide(L)'
;MSGSCAQLILWDRASAIVTRSFNMKKEPEILCEFIWQFAHMTEAQRGLDMTVKAASPAEEAVFRRSLKVHVMQQLPHLDEVLLEARLYEHYQRGAVSTIHMFSTDPADPTRIIVPFKLTISHPLISPLSPTGRSTRIYWGVQQDTCKVVFLKDTWCLDGQGTEEEGGVLQSLVQAGVRNVPGVIIHGHVPALEDWAEFSATAPMDHPVSYSQD
;
A
#
# COMPACT_ATOMS: atom_id res chain seq x y z
N MET A 1 27.66 -11.12 -23.98
CA MET A 1 28.06 -11.13 -22.56
C MET A 1 27.85 -12.54 -22.02
N SER A 2 28.91 -13.28 -21.68
CA SER A 2 28.81 -14.65 -21.15
C SER A 2 29.48 -14.67 -19.78
N GLY A 3 28.72 -14.29 -18.76
CA GLY A 3 29.10 -14.49 -17.36
C GLY A 3 28.44 -15.78 -16.88
N SER A 4 29.23 -16.76 -16.44
CA SER A 4 28.69 -17.94 -15.74
C SER A 4 28.40 -17.65 -14.27
N CYS A 5 28.70 -16.45 -13.78
CA CYS A 5 28.48 -16.05 -12.40
C CYS A 5 27.28 -15.11 -12.26
N ALA A 6 26.59 -15.23 -11.12
CA ALA A 6 25.47 -14.37 -10.75
C ALA A 6 25.59 -13.92 -9.29
N GLN A 7 24.75 -12.97 -8.91
CA GLN A 7 24.51 -12.51 -7.54
C GLN A 7 23.01 -12.34 -7.35
N LEU A 8 22.52 -12.63 -6.15
CA LEU A 8 21.16 -12.31 -5.77
C LEU A 8 21.17 -10.98 -5.01
N ILE A 9 20.19 -10.12 -5.29
CA ILE A 9 20.08 -8.78 -4.72
C ILE A 9 18.69 -8.67 -4.10
N LEU A 10 18.64 -8.41 -2.80
CA LEU A 10 17.45 -7.88 -2.13
C LEU A 10 17.61 -6.36 -2.10
N TRP A 11 16.73 -5.64 -2.80
CA TRP A 11 16.81 -4.19 -2.91
C TRP A 11 15.50 -3.56 -2.47
N ASP A 12 15.56 -2.65 -1.49
CA ASP A 12 14.50 -1.73 -1.14
C ASP A 12 14.88 -0.26 -1.38
N ARG A 13 14.01 0.69 -1.02
CA ARG A 13 14.25 2.11 -1.32
C ARG A 13 15.34 2.74 -0.43
N ALA A 14 15.72 2.08 0.66
CA ALA A 14 16.72 2.52 1.63
C ALA A 14 18.10 1.89 1.38
N SER A 15 18.15 0.62 0.98
CA SER A 15 19.40 -0.15 0.87
C SER A 15 19.26 -1.38 -0.03
N ALA A 16 20.40 -1.96 -0.41
CA ALA A 16 20.46 -3.25 -1.09
C ALA A 16 21.42 -4.19 -0.36
N ILE A 17 20.99 -5.44 -0.17
CA ILE A 17 21.81 -6.53 0.34
C ILE A 17 22.11 -7.45 -0.83
N VAL A 18 23.39 -7.72 -1.05
CA VAL A 18 23.88 -8.49 -2.21
C VAL A 18 24.63 -9.72 -1.70
N THR A 19 24.32 -10.89 -2.26
CA THR A 19 25.07 -12.10 -1.95
C THR A 19 26.49 -12.04 -2.52
N ARG A 20 27.38 -12.91 -2.01
CA ARG A 20 28.61 -13.22 -2.75
C ARG A 20 28.26 -13.71 -4.16
N SER A 21 29.15 -13.46 -5.12
CA SER A 21 28.99 -14.03 -6.47
C SER A 21 29.19 -15.54 -6.44
N PHE A 22 28.36 -16.25 -7.20
CA PHE A 22 28.41 -17.71 -7.34
C PHE A 22 28.37 -18.10 -8.82
N ASN A 23 28.91 -19.26 -9.17
CA ASN A 23 28.94 -19.71 -10.56
C ASN A 23 27.72 -20.59 -10.86
N MET A 24 26.76 -20.09 -11.64
CA MET A 24 25.52 -20.80 -11.98
C MET A 24 25.72 -22.14 -12.69
N LYS A 25 26.89 -22.39 -13.32
CA LYS A 25 27.18 -23.67 -13.97
C LYS A 25 27.82 -24.69 -13.02
N LYS A 26 28.55 -24.22 -12.00
CA LYS A 26 29.22 -25.09 -11.01
C LYS A 26 28.36 -25.32 -9.77
N GLU A 27 27.55 -24.32 -9.41
CA GLU A 27 26.68 -24.28 -8.24
C GLU A 27 25.25 -23.91 -8.68
N PRO A 28 24.63 -24.65 -9.62
CA PRO A 28 23.26 -24.35 -10.10
C PRO A 28 22.22 -24.41 -8.97
N GLU A 29 22.47 -25.20 -7.93
CA GLU A 29 21.59 -25.39 -6.78
C GLU A 29 21.25 -24.08 -6.09
N ILE A 30 22.18 -23.11 -6.01
CA ILE A 30 21.93 -21.82 -5.33
C ILE A 30 20.80 -21.06 -6.01
N LEU A 31 20.80 -20.97 -7.34
CA LEU A 31 19.76 -20.26 -8.09
C LEU A 31 18.46 -21.06 -8.12
N CYS A 32 18.54 -22.37 -8.34
CA CYS A 32 17.38 -23.23 -8.39
C CYS A 32 16.64 -23.27 -7.05
N GLU A 33 17.37 -23.38 -5.94
CA GLU A 33 16.81 -23.37 -4.60
C GLU A 33 16.19 -22.01 -4.28
N PHE A 34 16.84 -20.89 -4.61
CA PHE A 34 16.25 -19.57 -4.43
C PHE A 34 14.92 -19.42 -5.20
N ILE A 35 14.88 -19.77 -6.49
CA ILE A 35 13.66 -19.68 -7.30
C ILE A 35 12.59 -20.60 -6.72
N TRP A 36 12.96 -21.83 -6.33
CA TRP A 36 12.02 -22.77 -5.73
C TRP A 36 11.45 -22.23 -4.42
N GLN A 37 12.29 -21.80 -3.48
CA GLN A 37 11.83 -21.23 -2.20
C GLN A 37 10.96 -20.00 -2.43
N PHE A 38 11.39 -19.06 -3.27
CA PHE A 38 10.64 -17.84 -3.58
C PHE A 38 9.28 -18.15 -4.22
N ALA A 39 9.21 -19.13 -5.12
CA ALA A 39 7.94 -19.56 -5.75
C ALA A 39 6.98 -20.23 -4.75
N HIS A 40 7.49 -20.79 -3.64
CA HIS A 40 6.67 -21.40 -2.59
C HIS A 40 6.40 -20.46 -1.41
N MET A 41 7.04 -19.29 -1.36
CA MET A 41 6.74 -18.26 -0.37
C MET A 41 5.33 -17.68 -0.55
N THR A 42 4.69 -17.34 0.56
CA THR A 42 3.44 -16.57 0.58
C THR A 42 3.65 -15.16 0.03
N GLU A 43 2.57 -14.47 -0.35
CA GLU A 43 2.63 -13.07 -0.80
C GLU A 43 3.32 -12.18 0.25
N ALA A 44 2.94 -12.34 1.52
CA ALA A 44 3.57 -11.64 2.63
C ALA A 44 5.08 -11.93 2.70
N GLN A 45 5.50 -13.20 2.60
CA GLN A 45 6.92 -13.58 2.65
C GLN A 45 7.74 -13.03 1.46
N ARG A 46 7.08 -12.79 0.32
CA ARG A 46 7.68 -12.09 -0.84
C ARG A 46 7.75 -10.58 -0.66
N GLY A 47 7.24 -10.05 0.45
CA GLY A 47 7.24 -8.62 0.76
C GLY A 47 6.04 -7.85 0.20
N LEU A 48 4.94 -8.52 -0.16
CA LEU A 48 3.72 -7.81 -0.54
C LEU A 48 3.03 -7.22 0.71
N ASP A 49 2.52 -6.00 0.55
CA ASP A 49 1.69 -5.35 1.56
C ASP A 49 0.28 -5.97 1.57
N MET A 50 0.02 -6.79 2.58
CA MET A 50 -1.25 -7.50 2.74
C MET A 50 -2.39 -6.60 3.25
N THR A 51 -2.11 -5.35 3.63
CA THR A 51 -3.15 -4.36 3.97
C THR A 51 -3.91 -3.88 2.74
N VAL A 52 -3.36 -4.08 1.54
CA VAL A 52 -3.93 -3.62 0.28
C VAL A 52 -4.55 -4.79 -0.45
N LYS A 53 -5.84 -4.66 -0.79
CA LYS A 53 -6.59 -5.66 -1.56
C LYS A 53 -7.24 -5.02 -2.79
N ALA A 54 -7.57 -5.83 -3.78
CA ALA A 54 -8.43 -5.37 -4.87
C ALA A 54 -9.79 -4.94 -4.31
N ALA A 55 -10.29 -3.79 -4.74
CA ALA A 55 -11.63 -3.35 -4.37
C ALA A 55 -12.68 -4.21 -5.09
N SER A 56 -13.77 -4.52 -4.40
CA SER A 56 -14.94 -5.12 -5.01
C SER A 56 -15.62 -4.15 -5.99
N PRO A 57 -16.42 -4.65 -6.94
CA PRO A 57 -17.16 -3.79 -7.87
C PRO A 57 -18.06 -2.75 -7.18
N ALA A 58 -18.61 -3.10 -6.00
CA ALA A 58 -19.42 -2.19 -5.21
C ALA A 58 -18.58 -1.05 -4.60
N GLU A 59 -17.40 -1.37 -4.06
CA GLU A 59 -16.46 -0.39 -3.52
C GLU A 59 -15.92 0.54 -4.62
N GLU A 60 -15.60 0.01 -5.81
CA GLU A 60 -15.20 0.81 -6.97
C GLU A 60 -16.33 1.75 -7.43
N ALA A 61 -17.58 1.29 -7.45
CA ALA A 61 -18.72 2.14 -7.80
C ALA A 61 -18.90 3.29 -6.80
N VAL A 62 -18.71 3.03 -5.50
CA VAL A 62 -18.70 4.07 -4.46
C VAL A 62 -17.55 5.04 -4.68
N PHE A 63 -16.33 4.54 -4.89
CA PHE A 63 -15.13 5.35 -5.14
C PHE A 63 -15.33 6.31 -6.31
N ARG A 64 -15.73 5.80 -7.48
CA ARG A 64 -15.96 6.60 -8.68
C ARG A 64 -17.02 7.68 -8.46
N ARG A 65 -18.13 7.33 -7.80
CA ARG A 65 -19.22 8.28 -7.50
C ARG A 65 -18.75 9.38 -6.55
N SER A 66 -18.06 9.03 -5.46
CA SER A 66 -17.52 10.00 -4.51
C SER A 66 -16.52 10.95 -5.16
N LEU A 67 -15.62 10.43 -6.00
CA LEU A 67 -14.70 11.25 -6.79
C LEU A 67 -15.43 12.19 -7.74
N LYS A 68 -16.45 11.70 -8.46
CA LYS A 68 -17.25 12.53 -9.38
C LYS A 68 -17.88 13.72 -8.65
N VAL A 69 -18.50 13.47 -7.50
CA VAL A 69 -19.08 14.54 -6.67
C VAL A 69 -17.99 15.52 -6.21
N HIS A 70 -16.84 15.02 -5.77
CA HIS A 70 -15.74 15.87 -5.29
C HIS A 70 -15.17 16.78 -6.39
N VAL A 71 -14.94 16.24 -7.60
CA VAL A 71 -14.46 17.02 -8.74
C VAL A 71 -15.45 18.11 -9.12
N MET A 72 -16.75 17.79 -9.16
CA MET A 72 -17.80 18.77 -9.48
C MET A 72 -17.91 19.89 -8.42
N GLN A 73 -17.59 19.59 -7.15
CA GLN A 73 -17.54 20.60 -6.09
C GLN A 73 -16.36 21.56 -6.23
N GLN A 74 -15.20 21.05 -6.65
CA GLN A 74 -14.00 21.88 -6.84
C GLN A 74 -14.05 22.72 -8.11
N LEU A 75 -14.63 22.17 -9.17
CA LEU A 75 -14.71 22.78 -10.50
C LEU A 75 -16.19 22.83 -10.94
N PRO A 76 -16.96 23.82 -10.45
CA PRO A 76 -18.33 23.97 -10.88
C PRO A 76 -18.37 24.28 -12.39
N HIS A 77 -19.38 23.75 -13.07
CA HIS A 77 -19.66 23.96 -14.50
C HIS A 77 -18.79 23.19 -15.51
N LEU A 78 -18.11 22.11 -15.10
CA LEU A 78 -17.52 21.18 -16.07
C LEU A 78 -18.61 20.51 -16.92
N ASP A 79 -18.39 20.44 -18.22
CA ASP A 79 -19.14 19.54 -19.08
C ASP A 79 -18.75 18.07 -18.82
N GLU A 80 -19.51 17.14 -19.38
CA GLU A 80 -19.32 15.71 -19.12
C GLU A 80 -17.97 15.18 -19.65
N VAL A 81 -17.46 15.74 -20.75
CA VAL A 81 -16.19 15.31 -21.36
C VAL A 81 -15.03 15.71 -20.46
N LEU A 82 -15.00 16.97 -20.02
CA LEU A 82 -13.98 17.47 -19.11
C LEU A 82 -14.08 16.81 -17.73
N LEU A 83 -15.29 16.51 -17.25
CA LEU A 83 -15.49 15.81 -15.99
C LEU A 83 -14.89 14.40 -16.03
N GLU A 84 -15.16 13.61 -17.08
CA GLU A 84 -14.57 12.28 -17.20
C GLU A 84 -13.04 12.36 -17.39
N ALA A 85 -12.52 13.37 -18.09
CA ALA A 85 -11.08 13.59 -18.19
C ALA A 85 -10.43 13.87 -16.82
N ARG A 86 -11.06 14.70 -15.98
CA ARG A 86 -10.59 14.98 -14.61
C ARG A 86 -10.70 13.78 -13.69
N LEU A 87 -11.70 12.92 -13.88
CA LEU A 87 -11.77 11.66 -13.15
C LEU A 87 -10.63 10.73 -13.53
N TYR A 88 -10.28 10.65 -14.81
CA TYR A 88 -9.21 9.78 -15.30
C TYR A 88 -7.83 10.10 -14.71
N GLU A 89 -7.60 11.34 -14.27
CA GLU A 89 -6.36 11.74 -13.58
C GLU A 89 -6.18 11.03 -12.21
N HIS A 90 -7.27 10.54 -11.60
CA HIS A 90 -7.27 9.97 -10.25
C HIS A 90 -7.93 8.59 -10.15
N TYR A 91 -8.57 8.13 -11.23
CA TYR A 91 -9.32 6.89 -11.28
C TYR A 91 -9.07 6.15 -12.59
N GLN A 92 -8.72 4.87 -12.46
CA GLN A 92 -8.65 3.93 -13.56
C GLN A 92 -9.61 2.76 -13.30
N ARG A 93 -10.50 2.51 -14.26
CA ARG A 93 -11.49 1.43 -14.17
C ARG A 93 -10.81 0.07 -14.01
N GLY A 94 -11.29 -0.72 -13.05
CA GLY A 94 -10.75 -2.03 -12.68
C GLY A 94 -9.41 -1.97 -11.96
N ALA A 95 -8.93 -0.77 -11.61
CA ALA A 95 -7.68 -0.55 -10.89
C ALA A 95 -7.94 0.28 -9.63
N VAL A 96 -8.86 -0.21 -8.80
CA VAL A 96 -9.15 0.34 -7.47
C VAL A 96 -8.73 -0.68 -6.42
N SER A 97 -8.04 -0.19 -5.39
CA SER A 97 -7.58 -1.00 -4.26
C SER A 97 -8.18 -0.47 -2.96
N THR A 98 -8.50 -1.38 -2.05
CA THR A 98 -8.91 -1.08 -0.68
C THR A 98 -7.71 -1.26 0.24
N ILE A 99 -7.35 -0.22 0.96
CA ILE A 99 -6.39 -0.24 2.04
C ILE A 99 -7.14 -0.44 3.35
N HIS A 100 -6.74 -1.46 4.08
CA HIS A 100 -7.22 -1.77 5.43
C HIS A 100 -6.22 -1.20 6.43
N MET A 101 -6.60 -0.17 7.18
CA MET A 101 -5.75 0.33 8.25
C MET A 101 -6.13 -0.38 9.55
N PHE A 102 -5.12 -1.00 10.15
CA PHE A 102 -5.27 -1.80 11.35
C PHE A 102 -4.92 -0.94 12.59
N SER A 103 -5.56 -1.25 13.70
CA SER A 103 -5.23 -0.70 15.02
C SER A 103 -5.46 -1.78 16.06
N THR A 104 -4.81 -1.68 17.22
CA THR A 104 -5.18 -2.48 18.39
C THR A 104 -6.49 -1.96 18.99
N ASP A 105 -7.29 -2.88 19.53
CA ASP A 105 -8.51 -2.55 20.27
C ASP A 105 -8.09 -1.89 21.60
N PRO A 106 -8.56 -0.67 21.91
CA PRO A 106 -8.26 -0.02 23.18
C PRO A 106 -8.72 -0.83 24.41
N ALA A 107 -9.73 -1.68 24.26
CA ALA A 107 -10.24 -2.52 25.33
C ALA A 107 -9.48 -3.85 25.48
N ASP A 108 -8.83 -4.30 24.40
CA ASP A 108 -8.04 -5.54 24.36
C ASP A 108 -6.85 -5.36 23.41
N PRO A 109 -5.67 -4.99 23.92
CA PRO A 109 -4.49 -4.75 23.10
C PRO A 109 -4.02 -5.96 22.28
N THR A 110 -4.51 -7.17 22.57
CA THR A 110 -4.22 -8.39 21.80
C THR A 110 -5.15 -8.56 20.59
N ARG A 111 -6.23 -7.79 20.53
CA ARG A 111 -7.19 -7.82 19.44
C ARG A 111 -6.87 -6.72 18.43
N ILE A 112 -6.64 -7.11 17.18
CA ILE A 112 -6.57 -6.16 16.07
C ILE A 112 -7.97 -5.88 15.52
N ILE A 113 -8.24 -4.60 15.30
CA ILE A 113 -9.42 -4.09 14.62
C ILE A 113 -9.00 -3.40 13.31
N VAL A 114 -9.94 -3.35 12.35
CA VAL A 114 -9.80 -2.58 11.10
C VAL A 114 -10.75 -1.39 11.19
N PRO A 115 -10.39 -0.33 11.93
CA PRO A 115 -11.28 0.80 12.14
C PRO A 115 -11.48 1.62 10.86
N PHE A 116 -10.64 1.45 9.85
CA PHE A 116 -10.62 2.34 8.70
C PHE A 116 -10.32 1.61 7.40
N LYS A 117 -11.19 1.82 6.41
CA LYS A 117 -11.02 1.33 5.04
C LYS A 117 -11.00 2.50 4.07
N LEU A 118 -9.99 2.51 3.22
CA LEU A 118 -9.77 3.56 2.24
C LEU A 118 -9.62 2.96 0.86
N THR A 119 -10.47 3.36 -0.09
CA THR A 119 -10.27 2.98 -1.49
C THR A 119 -9.42 4.01 -2.22
N ILE A 120 -8.46 3.55 -3.01
CA ILE A 120 -7.56 4.38 -3.83
C ILE A 120 -7.48 3.81 -5.25
N SER A 121 -7.00 4.63 -6.19
CA SER A 121 -6.76 4.18 -7.57
C SER A 121 -5.44 4.76 -8.10
N HIS A 122 -5.49 5.89 -8.80
CA HIS A 122 -4.30 6.44 -9.45
C HIS A 122 -3.56 7.43 -8.53
N PRO A 123 -2.24 7.32 -8.35
CA PRO A 123 -1.48 8.28 -7.56
C PRO A 123 -1.37 9.62 -8.29
N LEU A 124 -1.49 10.72 -7.53
CA LEU A 124 -1.17 12.08 -7.95
C LEU A 124 0.32 12.27 -8.24
N ILE A 125 1.16 11.65 -7.41
CA ILE A 125 2.61 11.72 -7.50
C ILE A 125 3.14 10.30 -7.32
N SER A 126 3.97 9.85 -8.26
CA SER A 126 4.66 8.56 -8.20
C SER A 126 6.12 8.72 -8.64
N PRO A 127 7.07 8.82 -7.70
CA PRO A 127 8.47 9.06 -8.03
C PRO A 127 9.10 7.82 -8.69
N LEU A 128 9.79 8.02 -9.82
CA LEU A 128 10.50 6.98 -10.57
C LEU A 128 11.93 6.71 -10.08
N SER A 129 12.44 7.53 -9.13
CA SER A 129 13.77 7.32 -8.55
C SER A 129 13.84 5.92 -7.93
N PRO A 130 14.95 5.17 -8.09
CA PRO A 130 15.12 3.85 -7.46
C PRO A 130 15.50 3.92 -5.98
N THR A 131 15.97 5.08 -5.49
CA THR A 131 16.25 5.34 -4.06
C THR A 131 15.40 6.46 -3.47
N GLY A 132 15.29 6.52 -2.14
CA GLY A 132 14.62 7.60 -1.39
C GLY A 132 13.30 7.21 -0.72
N ARG A 133 12.50 8.20 -0.33
CA ARG A 133 11.27 8.01 0.46
C ARG A 133 10.11 7.35 -0.29
N SER A 134 10.18 7.28 -1.62
CA SER A 134 9.11 6.72 -2.46
C SER A 134 7.71 7.28 -2.20
N THR A 135 7.60 8.54 -1.78
CA THR A 135 6.31 9.13 -1.41
C THR A 135 5.33 9.11 -2.57
N ARG A 136 4.20 8.43 -2.37
CA ARG A 136 3.05 8.41 -3.28
C ARG A 136 1.89 9.13 -2.63
N ILE A 137 1.24 9.99 -3.38
CA ILE A 137 0.07 10.73 -2.90
C ILE A 137 -1.14 10.26 -3.68
N TYR A 138 -2.25 10.01 -2.98
CA TYR A 138 -3.50 9.58 -3.59
C TYR A 138 -4.66 10.45 -3.12
N TRP A 139 -5.67 10.56 -3.97
CA TRP A 139 -7.03 10.74 -3.48
C TRP A 139 -7.58 9.38 -3.08
N GLY A 140 -8.04 9.29 -1.84
CA GLY A 140 -8.72 8.12 -1.33
C GLY A 140 -10.17 8.43 -0.94
N VAL A 141 -11.03 7.42 -0.93
CA VAL A 141 -12.40 7.53 -0.44
C VAL A 141 -12.55 6.70 0.82
N GLN A 142 -12.87 7.36 1.94
CA GLN A 142 -13.21 6.66 3.18
C GLN A 142 -14.55 5.96 2.97
N GLN A 143 -14.60 4.64 3.18
CA GLN A 143 -15.79 3.85 2.85
C GLN A 143 -17.02 4.26 3.68
N ASP A 144 -16.88 4.48 4.99
CA ASP A 144 -18.01 4.74 5.88
C ASP A 144 -18.67 6.10 5.63
N THR A 145 -17.85 7.10 5.32
CA THR A 145 -18.31 8.49 5.16
C THR A 145 -18.45 8.89 3.69
N CYS A 146 -17.94 8.07 2.76
CA CYS A 146 -17.84 8.36 1.34
C CYS A 146 -17.09 9.66 1.01
N LYS A 147 -16.31 10.19 1.97
CA LYS A 147 -15.54 11.43 1.80
C LYS A 147 -14.23 11.17 1.07
N VAL A 148 -13.89 12.08 0.16
CA VAL A 148 -12.57 12.10 -0.46
C VAL A 148 -11.56 12.71 0.52
N VAL A 149 -10.43 12.03 0.70
CA VAL A 149 -9.33 12.39 1.60
C VAL A 149 -8.01 12.28 0.86
N PHE A 150 -6.96 12.91 1.40
CA PHE A 150 -5.60 12.74 0.91
C PHE A 150 -4.91 11.61 1.67
N LEU A 151 -4.38 10.66 0.92
CA LEU A 151 -3.47 9.65 1.44
C LEU A 151 -2.05 9.99 1.03
N LYS A 152 -1.15 9.97 2.00
CA LYS A 152 0.29 9.98 1.79
C LYS A 152 0.84 8.61 2.17
N ASP A 153 1.26 7.87 1.17
CA ASP A 153 2.04 6.64 1.31
C ASP A 153 3.52 7.00 1.20
N THR A 154 4.37 6.50 2.09
CA THR A 154 5.79 6.84 2.13
C THR A 154 6.59 5.68 2.73
N TRP A 155 7.69 5.34 2.08
CA TRP A 155 8.70 4.45 2.66
C TRP A 155 9.31 5.13 3.88
N CYS A 156 9.10 4.55 5.05
CA CYS A 156 9.68 5.03 6.30
C CYS A 156 11.06 4.41 6.51
N LEU A 157 12.02 5.22 6.94
CA LEU A 157 13.24 4.71 7.55
C LEU A 157 12.91 4.56 9.03
N ASP A 158 12.66 3.33 9.47
CA ASP A 158 12.52 3.06 10.88
C ASP A 158 13.89 3.19 11.57
N GLY A 159 13.97 4.06 12.56
CA GLY A 159 15.22 4.42 13.21
C GLY A 159 14.91 4.99 14.58
N GLN A 160 15.71 4.60 15.59
CA GLN A 160 15.50 5.01 16.98
C GLN A 160 15.32 6.53 17.10
N GLY A 161 14.18 6.96 17.65
CA GLY A 161 13.84 8.37 17.84
C GLY A 161 13.19 9.07 16.65
N THR A 162 12.84 8.36 15.59
CA THR A 162 12.05 8.92 14.48
C THR A 162 10.59 8.97 14.89
N GLU A 163 10.06 10.18 15.09
CA GLU A 163 8.62 10.36 15.30
C GLU A 163 7.86 10.17 13.99
N GLU A 164 6.73 9.48 14.05
CA GLU A 164 5.83 9.32 12.92
C GLU A 164 5.26 10.69 12.51
N GLU A 165 5.30 11.00 11.21
CA GLU A 165 4.82 12.29 10.69
C GLU A 165 3.38 12.58 11.13
N GLY A 166 2.52 11.56 11.17
CA GLY A 166 1.16 11.72 11.64
C GLY A 166 1.07 12.10 13.11
N GLY A 167 1.92 11.52 13.97
CA GLY A 167 2.02 11.87 15.40
C GLY A 167 2.54 13.30 15.61
N VAL A 168 3.52 13.73 14.83
CA VAL A 168 4.03 15.11 14.82
C VAL A 168 2.91 16.09 14.43
N LEU A 169 2.21 15.83 13.32
CA LEU A 169 1.11 16.69 12.85
C LEU A 169 -0.03 16.76 13.88
N GLN A 170 -0.39 15.63 14.51
CA GLN A 170 -1.39 15.61 15.59
C GLN A 170 -0.96 16.47 16.77
N SER A 171 0.30 16.34 17.21
CA SER A 171 0.85 17.11 18.33
C SER A 171 0.84 18.62 18.05
N LEU A 172 1.19 19.02 16.82
CA LEU A 172 1.14 20.44 16.40
C LEU A 172 -0.28 20.99 16.39
N VAL A 173 -1.26 20.22 15.91
CA VAL A 173 -2.68 20.61 15.94
C VAL A 173 -3.16 20.77 17.38
N GLN A 174 -2.82 19.83 18.27
CA GLN A 174 -3.18 19.88 19.69
C GLN A 174 -2.55 21.09 20.41
N ALA A 175 -1.34 21.49 20.01
CA ALA A 175 -0.67 22.69 20.52
C ALA A 175 -1.25 24.01 19.96
N GLY A 176 -2.26 23.95 19.09
CA GLY A 176 -2.90 25.13 18.51
C GLY A 176 -2.07 25.81 17.41
N VAL A 177 -1.10 25.11 16.82
CA VAL A 177 -0.30 25.64 15.71
C VAL A 177 -1.22 25.81 14.49
N ARG A 178 -1.23 27.02 13.93
CA ARG A 178 -2.07 27.37 12.77
C ARG A 178 -1.51 26.77 11.48
N ASN A 179 -2.41 26.52 10.51
CA ASN A 179 -2.07 26.06 9.16
C ASN A 179 -1.40 24.68 9.09
N VAL A 180 -1.64 23.83 10.09
CA VAL A 180 -1.21 22.42 10.07
C VAL A 180 -2.33 21.58 9.47
N PRO A 181 -2.05 20.70 8.48
CA PRO A 181 -3.04 19.77 7.96
C PRO A 181 -3.56 18.85 9.08
N GLY A 182 -4.89 18.70 9.16
CA GLY A 182 -5.50 17.74 10.08
C GLY A 182 -5.18 16.30 9.67
N VAL A 183 -4.81 15.48 10.64
CA VAL A 183 -4.59 14.03 10.43
C VAL A 183 -5.87 13.29 10.81
N ILE A 184 -6.42 12.56 9.85
CA ILE A 184 -7.57 11.66 10.10
C ILE A 184 -7.08 10.40 10.78
N ILE A 185 -6.06 9.76 10.19
CA ILE A 185 -5.44 8.53 10.66
C ILE A 185 -4.02 8.44 10.09
N HIS A 186 -3.13 7.75 10.81
CA HIS A 186 -1.78 7.44 10.38
C HIS A 186 -1.34 6.11 11.04
N GLY A 187 -0.28 5.50 10.53
CA GLY A 187 0.28 4.28 11.08
C GLY A 187 1.20 3.55 10.11
N HIS A 188 1.86 2.51 10.60
CA HIS A 188 2.74 1.65 9.83
C HIS A 188 2.01 0.43 9.25
N VAL A 189 2.54 -0.10 8.16
CA VAL A 189 2.15 -1.42 7.65
C VAL A 189 2.62 -2.48 8.66
N PRO A 190 1.74 -3.37 9.17
CA PRO A 190 2.11 -4.37 10.16
C PRO A 190 3.17 -5.35 9.64
N ALA A 191 4.02 -5.84 10.54
CA ALA A 191 5.07 -6.79 10.19
C ALA A 191 4.50 -8.20 9.94
N LEU A 192 5.21 -8.98 9.13
CA LEU A 192 4.89 -10.37 8.75
C LEU A 192 4.59 -11.30 9.95
N GLU A 193 5.27 -11.09 11.07
CA GLU A 193 5.12 -11.87 12.30
C GLU A 193 3.76 -11.62 12.94
N ASP A 194 3.27 -10.38 12.85
CA ASP A 194 1.93 -10.01 13.30
C ASP A 194 0.87 -10.72 12.41
N TRP A 195 1.10 -10.82 11.09
CA TRP A 195 0.17 -11.45 10.14
C TRP A 195 -0.15 -12.93 10.40
N ALA A 196 0.80 -13.71 10.93
CA ALA A 196 0.63 -15.15 11.16
C ALA A 196 -0.47 -15.45 12.20
N GLU A 197 -0.61 -14.59 13.22
CA GLU A 197 -1.69 -14.69 14.22
C GLU A 197 -3.06 -14.30 13.61
N PHE A 198 -3.08 -13.46 12.57
CA PHE A 198 -4.32 -12.93 11.97
C PHE A 198 -4.96 -13.86 10.92
N SER A 199 -4.18 -14.59 10.13
CA SER A 199 -4.73 -15.56 9.16
C SER A 199 -5.54 -16.69 9.80
N ALA A 200 -5.45 -16.91 11.12
CA ALA A 200 -6.24 -17.90 11.85
C ALA A 200 -7.71 -17.46 12.10
N THR A 201 -8.06 -16.18 11.92
CA THR A 201 -9.38 -15.62 12.29
C THR A 201 -10.18 -15.03 11.13
N ALA A 202 -9.57 -14.82 9.96
CA ALA A 202 -10.30 -14.44 8.75
C ALA A 202 -10.89 -15.69 8.08
N PRO A 203 -12.15 -15.69 7.60
CA PRO A 203 -12.63 -16.78 6.76
C PRO A 203 -11.74 -16.85 5.52
N MET A 204 -11.10 -18.01 5.32
CA MET A 204 -10.33 -18.28 4.11
C MET A 204 -11.28 -18.22 2.92
N ASP A 205 -11.21 -17.15 2.13
CA ASP A 205 -11.63 -17.24 0.74
C ASP A 205 -10.63 -18.17 0.06
N HIS A 206 -11.15 -19.32 -0.39
CA HIS A 206 -10.37 -20.37 -1.02
C HIS A 206 -9.50 -19.81 -2.16
N PRO A 207 -8.27 -20.33 -2.35
CA PRO A 207 -7.47 -19.95 -3.49
C PRO A 207 -8.22 -20.29 -4.77
N VAL A 208 -8.32 -19.30 -5.67
CA VAL A 208 -8.77 -19.48 -7.04
C VAL A 208 -7.87 -20.56 -7.66
N SER A 209 -8.45 -21.70 -7.96
CA SER A 209 -7.79 -22.77 -8.69
C SER A 209 -7.44 -22.26 -10.08
N TYR A 210 -6.16 -22.07 -10.37
CA TYR A 210 -5.71 -21.97 -11.75
C TYR A 210 -5.92 -23.33 -12.42
N SER A 211 -6.80 -23.38 -13.43
CA SER A 211 -6.89 -24.53 -14.32
C SER A 211 -5.57 -24.62 -15.10
N GLN A 212 -4.92 -25.77 -15.01
CA GLN A 212 -3.86 -26.13 -15.94
C GLN A 212 -4.53 -26.49 -17.27
N ASP A 213 -4.34 -25.63 -18.28
CA ASP A 213 -4.40 -25.99 -19.69
C ASP A 213 -2.98 -26.03 -20.25
#